data_AF-A0A1E5C3I6-F1
#
_entry.id   AF-A0A1E5C3I6-F1
#
_cell.length_a   1.000
_cell.length_b   1.000
_cell.length_c   1.000
_cell.angle_alpha   90.00
_cell.angle_beta   90.00
_cell.angle_gamma   90.00
#
_symmetry.space_group_name_H-M   'P 1'
#
loop_
_entity.id
_entity.type
_entity.pdbx_description
1 polymer ?
#
loop_
_entity_poly.entity_id
_entity_poly.type
_entity_poly.pdbx_seq_one_letter_code
_entity_poly.pdbx_strand_id
1 'polypeptide(L)' 'MNMKYNTNMNIRTKFDVEITHRTSTGFIGRLPSVEHLKNNGEWVDVGSRWLINQSDIIDIMDNGFKPTEL' A
#
# COMPACT_ATOMS: atom_id res chain seq x y z
N MET A 1 -1.46 -15.63 10.44
CA MET A 1 -1.81 -14.60 9.42
C MET A 1 -1.65 -15.22 8.04
N ASN A 2 -2.69 -15.18 7.21
CA ASN A 2 -2.63 -15.71 5.84
C ASN A 2 -2.05 -14.67 4.89
N MET A 3 -1.18 -15.08 3.98
CA MET A 3 -0.64 -14.21 2.93
C MET A 3 -1.71 -13.93 1.87
N LYS A 4 -1.81 -12.67 1.45
CA LYS A 4 -2.60 -12.23 0.29
C LYS A 4 -1.66 -11.99 -0.88
N TYR A 5 -2.02 -12.47 -2.06
CA TYR A 5 -1.21 -12.37 -3.28
C TYR A 5 -1.91 -11.49 -4.31
N ASN A 6 -1.13 -10.80 -5.14
CA ASN A 6 -1.65 -10.18 -6.35
C ASN A 6 -2.01 -11.24 -7.40
N THR A 7 -2.71 -10.84 -8.47
CA THR A 7 -3.15 -11.73 -9.56
C THR A 7 -2.02 -12.54 -10.18
N ASN A 8 -0.83 -11.95 -10.31
CA ASN A 8 0.34 -12.59 -10.92
C ASN A 8 1.17 -13.43 -9.94
N MET A 9 0.74 -13.54 -8.68
CA MET A 9 1.43 -14.29 -7.61
C MET A 9 2.91 -13.94 -7.40
N ASN A 10 3.30 -12.69 -7.68
CA ASN A 10 4.68 -12.22 -7.55
C ASN A 10 4.84 -11.05 -6.56
N ILE A 11 3.74 -10.57 -5.99
CA ILE A 11 3.70 -9.62 -4.89
C ILE A 11 2.76 -10.18 -3.83
N ARG A 12 3.17 -10.13 -2.56
CA ARG A 12 2.33 -10.57 -1.44
C ARG A 12 2.42 -9.63 -0.23
N THR A 13 1.46 -9.75 0.66
CA THR A 13 1.47 -9.07 1.96
C THR A 13 0.66 -9.85 2.99
N LYS A 14 1.02 -9.69 4.26
CA LYS A 14 0.23 -10.17 5.41
C LYS A 14 -0.67 -9.08 6.00
N PHE A 15 -0.56 -7.85 5.51
CA PHE A 15 -1.24 -6.69 6.08
C PHE A 15 -2.53 -6.37 5.32
N ASP A 16 -3.48 -5.80 6.04
CA ASP A 16 -4.62 -5.12 5.45
C ASP A 16 -4.23 -3.72 4.96
N VAL A 17 -5.04 -3.15 4.08
CA VAL A 17 -4.88 -1.75 3.67
C VAL A 17 -5.30 -0.86 4.84
N GLU A 18 -4.38 -0.02 5.29
CA GLU A 18 -4.63 1.03 6.27
C GLU A 18 -5.16 2.27 5.54
N ILE A 19 -6.47 2.52 5.65
CA ILE A 19 -7.08 3.71 5.04
C ILE A 19 -6.90 4.89 6.01
N THR A 20 -6.15 5.88 5.58
CA THR A 20 -5.83 7.07 6.38
C THR A 20 -6.83 8.20 6.15
N HIS A 21 -7.46 8.25 4.97
CA HIS A 21 -8.47 9.23 4.62
C HIS A 21 -9.49 8.65 3.62
N ARG A 22 -10.77 8.98 3.79
CA ARG A 22 -11.87 8.60 2.88
C ARG A 22 -12.57 9.84 2.38
N THR A 23 -12.86 9.89 1.10
CA THR A 23 -13.70 10.92 0.47
C THR A 23 -14.97 10.28 -0.10
N SER A 24 -15.89 11.09 -0.59
CA SER A 24 -17.07 10.60 -1.32
C SER A 24 -16.72 9.89 -2.62
N THR A 25 -15.54 10.16 -3.19
CA THR A 25 -15.09 9.65 -4.49
C THR A 25 -13.98 8.61 -4.38
N GLY A 26 -13.42 8.38 -3.20
CA GLY A 26 -12.13 7.74 -3.12
C GLY A 26 -11.54 7.52 -1.73
N PHE A 27 -10.25 7.18 -1.71
CA PHE A 27 -9.49 7.05 -0.48
C PHE A 27 -7.99 7.27 -0.70
N ILE A 28 -7.32 7.58 0.41
CA ILE A 28 -5.87 7.52 0.54
C ILE A 28 -5.55 6.49 1.61
N GLY A 29 -4.65 5.57 1.30
CA GLY A 29 -4.28 4.51 2.21
C GLY A 29 -2.85 4.03 2.00
N ARG A 30 -2.45 3.10 2.85
CA ARG A 30 -1.12 2.52 2.90
C ARG A 30 -1.19 1.02 3.06
N LEU A 31 -0.31 0.31 2.36
CA LEU A 31 0.08 -1.05 2.72
C LEU A 31 1.38 -0.95 3.53
N PRO A 32 1.39 -1.38 4.81
CA PRO A 32 2.56 -1.26 5.68
C PRO A 32 3.82 -1.91 5.11
N SER A 33 3.69 -3.08 4.49
CA SER A 33 4.80 -3.76 3.83
C SER A 33 4.26 -4.71 2.76
N VAL A 34 5.02 -4.85 1.69
CA VAL A 34 4.78 -5.84 0.63
C VAL A 34 6.08 -6.54 0.30
N GLU A 35 6.00 -7.82 -0.03
CA GLU A 35 7.14 -8.63 -0.45
C GLU A 35 7.06 -8.89 -1.96
N HIS A 36 8.20 -8.86 -2.65
CA HIS A 36 8.32 -9.22 -4.07
C HIS A 36 9.03 -10.55 -4.23
N LEU A 37 8.52 -11.40 -5.12
CA LEU A 37 9.20 -12.62 -5.54
C LEU A 37 10.37 -12.28 -6.48
N LYS A 38 11.57 -12.73 -6.12
CA LYS A 38 12.78 -12.62 -6.92
C LYS A 38 12.92 -13.84 -7.83
N ASN A 39 13.77 -13.73 -8.86
CA ASN A 39 14.02 -14.82 -9.83
C ASN A 39 14.63 -16.08 -9.18
N ASN A 40 15.27 -15.94 -8.02
CA ASN A 40 15.82 -17.04 -7.23
C ASN A 40 14.76 -17.75 -6.34
N GLY A 41 13.50 -17.33 -6.40
CA GLY A 41 12.40 -17.87 -5.60
C GLY A 41 12.24 -17.23 -4.21
N GLU A 42 13.09 -16.27 -3.85
CA GLU A 42 13.04 -15.58 -2.55
C GLU A 42 11.99 -14.47 -2.53
N TRP A 43 11.33 -14.29 -1.38
CA TRP A 43 10.46 -13.16 -1.12
C TRP A 43 11.22 -12.09 -0.34
N VAL A 44 11.28 -10.88 -0.89
CA VAL A 44 12.01 -9.76 -0.30
C VAL A 44 11.04 -8.64 0.06
N ASP A 45 11.04 -8.21 1.31
CA ASP A 45 10.29 -7.04 1.76
C ASP A 45 10.82 -5.79 1.05
N VAL A 46 9.93 -5.07 0.38
CA VAL A 46 10.26 -3.83 -0.33
C VAL A 46 9.65 -2.60 0.35
N GLY A 47 9.16 -2.79 1.59
CA GLY A 47 8.63 -1.74 2.46
C GLY A 47 7.23 -1.29 2.09
N SER A 48 6.84 -0.15 2.65
CA SER A 48 5.49 0.37 2.51
C SER A 48 5.17 0.83 1.09
N ARG A 49 3.88 0.78 0.75
CA ARG A 49 3.33 1.32 -0.50
C ARG A 49 2.13 2.20 -0.23
N TRP A 50 2.12 3.38 -0.82
CA TRP A 50 0.97 4.28 -0.79
C TRP A 50 -0.02 3.91 -1.89
N LEU A 51 -1.31 4.01 -1.55
CA LEU A 51 -2.44 3.71 -2.41
C LEU A 51 -3.30 4.98 -2.49
N ILE A 52 -3.47 5.51 -3.69
CA ILE A 52 -4.24 6.72 -3.93
C ILE A 52 -5.30 6.38 -4.97
N ASN A 53 -6.56 6.40 -4.53
CA ASN A 53 -7.72 6.30 -5.41
C ASN A 53 -8.55 7.58 -5.24
N GLN A 54 -7.92 8.72 -5.47
CA GLN A 54 -8.48 10.06 -5.52
C GLN A 54 -7.72 10.80 -6.62
N SER A 55 -8.37 11.71 -7.35
CA SER A 55 -7.76 12.48 -8.44
C SER A 55 -7.62 13.97 -8.12
N ASP A 56 -8.27 14.48 -7.08
CA ASP A 56 -8.05 15.85 -6.62
C ASP A 56 -6.67 15.97 -5.96
N ILE A 57 -5.77 16.69 -6.64
CA ILE A 57 -4.39 16.87 -6.21
C ILE A 57 -4.27 17.68 -4.91
N ILE A 58 -5.19 18.60 -4.65
CA ILE A 58 -5.16 19.43 -3.44
C ILE A 58 -5.49 18.56 -2.23
N ASP A 59 -6.56 17.79 -2.30
CA ASP A 59 -6.93 16.84 -1.24
C ASP A 59 -5.82 15.83 -0.93
N ILE A 60 -5.11 15.36 -1.97
CA ILE A 60 -3.99 14.43 -1.80
C ILE A 60 -2.82 15.10 -1.06
N MET A 61 -2.49 16.34 -1.40
CA MET A 61 -1.40 17.05 -0.72
C MET A 61 -1.74 17.31 0.75
N ASP A 62 -2.98 17.73 1.02
CA ASP A 62 -3.40 18.10 2.38
C ASP A 62 -3.59 16.89 3.29
N ASN A 63 -4.04 15.74 2.75
CA ASN A 63 -4.47 14.60 3.56
C ASN A 63 -3.70 13.30 3.28
N GLY A 64 -2.99 13.19 2.16
CA GLY A 64 -2.37 11.97 1.68
C GLY A 64 -0.99 11.67 2.26
N PHE A 65 -0.30 12.69 2.75
CA PHE A 65 1.03 12.54 3.32
C PHE A 65 0.94 12.65 4.85
N LYS A 66 0.97 11.51 5.54
CA LYS A 66 1.25 11.49 6.98
C LYS A 66 2.74 11.27 7.20
N PRO A 67 3.39 11.99 8.14
CA PRO A 67 4.74 11.66 8.55
C PRO A 67 4.75 10.21 9.05
N THR A 68 5.63 9.39 8.48
CA THR A 68 6.00 8.11 9.08
C THR A 68 6.83 8.45 10.31
N GLU A 69 6.42 7.96 11.48
CA GLU A 69 7.34 7.87 12.62
C GLU A 69 8.47 6.92 12.22
N LEU A 70 9.69 7.46 12.10
CA LEU A 70 10.93 6.71 11.86
C LEU A 70 11.37 6.02 13.14
#